data_AF-A0AAD8MJL7-F1
#
_entry.id   AF-A0AAD8MJL7-F1
#
_cell.length_a   1.000
_cell.length_b   1.000
_cell.length_c   1.000
_cell.angle_alpha   90.00
_cell.angle_beta   90.00
_cell.angle_gamma   90.00
#
_symmetry.space_group_name_H-M   'P 1'
#
loop_
_entity.id
_entity.type
_entity.pdbx_description
1 polymer ?
#
loop_
_entity_poly.entity_id
_entity_poly.type
_entity_poly.pdbx_seq_one_letter_code
_entity_poly.pdbx_strand_id
1 'polypeptide(L)'
;MKFWIVIISILAVSLAISAKQCGKQAGSALCPNGMCCGQFGWCGTTAAYSSNCQSQCDGSTPAPSGGSTPVPSGESGDRKQELVAFLAQTSHETTCGWASAPDGPYSWGYCFIAERNNPVTFCTSPDWPCASGKQYYGRGPIQITQYILFKDYFIILVTLERT
;
A
#
# COMPACT_ATOMS: atom_id res chain seq x y z
N MET A 1 -41.13 -22.92 -29.17
CA MET A 1 -39.94 -22.30 -29.81
C MET A 1 -39.29 -21.22 -28.93
N LYS A 2 -40.06 -20.24 -28.38
CA LYS A 2 -39.51 -19.18 -27.51
C LYS A 2 -39.05 -19.64 -26.11
N PHE A 3 -39.67 -20.67 -25.54
CA PHE A 3 -39.27 -21.20 -24.21
C PHE A 3 -37.88 -21.85 -24.19
N TRP A 4 -37.48 -22.48 -25.30
CA TRP A 4 -36.16 -23.11 -25.40
C TRP A 4 -35.02 -22.09 -25.45
N ILE A 5 -35.27 -20.90 -26.02
CA ILE A 5 -34.28 -19.81 -26.07
C ILE A 5 -33.99 -19.28 -24.66
N VAL A 6 -35.02 -19.13 -23.82
CA VAL A 6 -34.86 -18.67 -22.43
C VAL A 6 -34.09 -19.71 -21.59
N ILE A 7 -34.37 -21.00 -21.77
CA ILE A 7 -33.69 -22.08 -21.06
C ILE A 7 -32.21 -22.16 -21.47
N ILE A 8 -31.90 -22.02 -22.77
CA ILE A 8 -30.52 -22.02 -23.28
C ILE A 8 -29.75 -20.79 -22.79
N SER A 9 -30.38 -19.61 -22.72
CA SER A 9 -29.77 -18.40 -22.16
C SER A 9 -29.49 -18.53 -20.65
N ILE A 10 -30.38 -19.15 -19.88
CA ILE A 10 -30.16 -19.38 -18.44
C ILE A 10 -29.02 -20.40 -18.21
N LEU A 11 -28.95 -21.46 -19.02
CA LEU A 11 -27.89 -22.48 -18.92
C LEU A 11 -26.51 -21.92 -19.32
N ALA A 12 -26.46 -20.98 -20.27
CA ALA A 12 -25.23 -20.31 -20.70
C ALA A 12 -24.69 -19.32 -19.66
N VAL A 13 -25.56 -18.65 -18.89
CA VAL A 13 -25.17 -17.71 -17.82
C VAL A 13 -24.52 -18.42 -16.63
N SER A 14 -24.83 -19.70 -16.39
CA SER A 14 -24.23 -20.52 -15.33
C SER A 14 -22.77 -20.95 -15.57
N LEU A 15 -22.23 -20.80 -16.79
CA LEU A 15 -20.87 -21.25 -17.14
C LEU A 15 -19.79 -20.15 -16.97
N ALA A 16 -20.16 -18.92 -16.56
CA ALA A 16 -19.28 -17.77 -16.56
C ALA A 16 -19.00 -17.13 -15.18
N ILE A 17 -19.13 -17.88 -14.08
CA ILE A 17 -18.75 -17.40 -12.74
C ILE A 17 -17.55 -18.21 -12.25
N SER A 18 -16.34 -17.69 -12.51
CA SER A 18 -15.08 -18.28 -12.05
C SER A 18 -14.83 -18.00 -10.56
N ALA A 19 -15.75 -18.42 -9.70
CA ALA A 19 -15.52 -18.45 -8.27
C ALA A 19 -15.00 -19.84 -7.86
N LYS A 20 -14.16 -19.91 -6.81
CA LYS A 20 -13.71 -21.19 -6.26
C LYS A 20 -14.74 -21.67 -5.25
N GLN A 21 -15.19 -22.92 -5.39
CA GLN A 21 -16.16 -23.53 -4.47
C GLN A 21 -15.47 -23.97 -3.18
N CYS A 22 -16.19 -23.87 -2.06
CA CYS A 22 -15.70 -24.20 -0.72
C CYS A 22 -16.84 -24.68 0.19
N GLY A 23 -16.50 -25.16 1.38
CA GLY A 23 -17.48 -25.50 2.42
C GLY A 23 -18.22 -26.81 2.14
N LYS A 24 -19.38 -26.99 2.76
CA LYS A 24 -20.12 -28.27 2.73
C LYS A 24 -20.53 -28.69 1.30
N GLN A 25 -20.72 -27.71 0.42
CA GLN A 25 -21.06 -27.90 -0.99
C GLN A 25 -19.90 -28.46 -1.82
N ALA A 26 -18.67 -28.37 -1.31
CA ALA A 26 -17.44 -28.82 -1.97
C ALA A 26 -16.64 -29.78 -1.07
N GLY A 27 -17.32 -30.66 -0.34
CA GLY A 27 -16.66 -31.67 0.49
C GLY A 27 -15.80 -31.08 1.62
N SER A 28 -16.20 -29.94 2.19
CA SER A 28 -15.45 -29.18 3.20
C SER A 28 -14.13 -28.60 2.69
N ALA A 29 -14.02 -28.34 1.38
CA ALA A 29 -12.86 -27.65 0.81
C ALA A 29 -12.68 -26.25 1.43
N LEU A 30 -11.44 -25.92 1.77
CA LEU A 30 -11.04 -24.59 2.24
C LEU A 30 -10.71 -23.70 1.05
N CYS A 31 -10.91 -22.39 1.23
CA CYS A 31 -10.50 -21.42 0.23
C CYS A 31 -8.98 -21.22 0.26
N PRO A 32 -8.34 -21.09 -0.90
CA PRO A 32 -6.92 -20.74 -0.99
C PRO A 32 -6.66 -19.37 -0.36
N ASN A 33 -5.42 -19.14 0.10
CA ASN A 33 -4.95 -17.87 0.67
C ASN A 33 -5.75 -17.38 1.90
N GLY A 34 -6.36 -18.28 2.67
CA GLY A 34 -7.03 -17.91 3.92
C GLY A 34 -8.36 -17.16 3.76
N MET A 35 -8.95 -17.12 2.55
CA MET A 35 -10.17 -16.36 2.29
C MET A 35 -11.41 -16.96 2.98
N CYS A 36 -12.39 -16.13 3.33
CA CYS A 36 -13.64 -16.61 3.95
C CYS A 36 -14.42 -17.48 2.95
N CYS A 37 -14.93 -18.61 3.42
CA CYS A 37 -15.92 -19.38 2.69
C CYS A 37 -17.32 -18.89 3.04
N GLY A 38 -18.01 -18.22 2.13
CA GLY A 38 -19.36 -17.70 2.37
C GLY A 38 -20.41 -18.82 2.47
N GLN A 39 -21.61 -18.45 2.93
CA GLN A 39 -22.75 -19.35 3.13
C GLN A 39 -23.10 -20.22 1.92
N PHE A 40 -22.91 -19.67 0.73
CA PHE A 40 -23.24 -20.31 -0.54
C PHE A 40 -22.11 -21.20 -1.09
N GLY A 41 -21.03 -21.38 -0.34
CA GLY A 41 -19.91 -22.24 -0.72
C GLY A 41 -18.99 -21.61 -1.76
N TRP A 42 -18.73 -20.31 -1.62
CA TRP A 42 -17.83 -19.56 -2.50
C TRP A 42 -16.82 -18.76 -1.69
N CYS A 43 -15.60 -18.66 -2.22
CA CYS A 43 -14.50 -17.93 -1.60
C CYS A 43 -14.56 -16.43 -1.89
N GLY A 44 -14.33 -15.60 -0.86
CA GLY A 44 -14.24 -14.15 -1.00
C GLY A 44 -13.75 -13.44 0.26
N THR A 45 -13.47 -12.14 0.12
CA THR A 45 -12.92 -11.29 1.20
C THR A 45 -13.85 -10.13 1.60
N THR A 46 -15.01 -9.98 0.96
CA THR A 46 -15.97 -8.90 1.29
C THR A 46 -16.85 -9.25 2.48
N ALA A 47 -17.46 -8.25 3.12
CA ALA A 47 -18.36 -8.42 4.28
C ALA A 47 -19.51 -9.42 4.04
N ALA A 48 -19.97 -9.56 2.80
CA ALA A 48 -20.97 -10.57 2.40
C ALA A 48 -20.50 -12.03 2.65
N TYR A 49 -19.19 -12.30 2.59
CA TYR A 49 -18.63 -13.63 2.87
C TYR A 49 -18.34 -13.84 4.36
N SER A 50 -18.02 -12.77 5.10
CA SER A 50 -17.70 -12.83 6.54
C SER A 50 -18.95 -12.91 7.43
N SER A 51 -20.05 -12.23 7.07
CA SER A 51 -21.28 -12.19 7.88
C SER A 51 -22.05 -13.51 7.98
N ASN A 52 -21.93 -14.39 6.98
CA ASN A 52 -22.50 -15.74 6.99
C ASN A 52 -21.44 -16.76 6.55
N CYS A 53 -20.30 -16.80 7.23
CA CYS A 53 -19.15 -17.62 6.83
C CYS A 53 -19.25 -19.06 7.36
N GLN A 54 -18.86 -20.04 6.52
CA GLN A 54 -18.80 -21.47 6.86
C GLN A 54 -17.45 -21.89 7.45
N SER A 55 -16.35 -21.32 6.95
CA SER A 55 -14.97 -21.64 7.36
C SER A 55 -14.03 -20.49 6.99
N GLN A 56 -12.94 -20.32 7.75
CA GLN A 56 -12.03 -19.16 7.61
C GLN A 56 -12.73 -17.82 7.92
N CYS A 57 -13.64 -17.85 8.91
CA CYS A 57 -14.58 -16.78 9.28
C CYS A 57 -13.91 -15.53 9.86
N ASP A 58 -12.80 -15.73 10.55
CA ASP A 58 -12.09 -14.63 11.22
C ASP A 58 -11.21 -13.83 10.28
N GLY A 59 -10.99 -14.30 9.03
CA GLY A 59 -10.16 -13.60 8.05
C GLY A 59 -8.84 -13.09 8.63
N SER A 60 -8.31 -13.76 9.65
CA SER A 60 -7.08 -13.33 10.31
C SER A 60 -5.99 -13.49 9.28
N THR A 61 -5.65 -12.35 8.68
CA THR A 61 -4.32 -11.93 8.25
C THR A 61 -3.33 -13.09 8.24
N PRO A 62 -2.68 -13.41 7.11
CA PRO A 62 -1.36 -14.02 7.22
C PRO A 62 -0.57 -13.09 8.15
N ALA A 63 -0.31 -13.53 9.38
CA ALA A 63 0.67 -12.86 10.21
C ALA A 63 1.97 -12.89 9.38
N PRO A 64 2.61 -11.74 9.12
CA PRO A 64 3.84 -11.73 8.37
C PRO A 64 4.88 -12.40 9.26
N SER A 65 5.21 -13.65 8.94
CA SER A 65 6.45 -14.25 9.41
C SER A 65 7.56 -13.35 8.92
N GLY A 66 8.12 -12.58 9.86
CA GLY A 66 9.32 -11.80 9.66
C GLY A 66 10.37 -12.69 9.01
N GLY A 67 10.76 -12.30 7.81
CA GLY A 67 11.68 -13.05 6.97
C GLY A 67 12.21 -12.11 5.91
N SER A 68 13.09 -11.22 6.35
CA SER A 68 13.95 -10.35 5.55
C SER A 68 14.31 -10.99 4.21
N THR A 69 13.57 -10.62 3.17
CA THR A 69 13.93 -10.83 1.78
C THR A 69 13.57 -9.55 1.04
N PRO A 70 14.49 -8.97 0.25
CA PRO A 70 14.11 -8.00 -0.77
C PRO A 70 13.28 -8.77 -1.82
N VAL A 71 11.96 -8.80 -1.68
CA VAL A 71 11.05 -9.45 -2.64
C VAL A 71 10.52 -8.39 -3.59
N PRO A 72 10.52 -8.64 -4.91
CA PRO A 72 9.97 -7.72 -5.89
C PRO A 72 8.47 -7.50 -5.67
N SER A 73 8.06 -6.24 -5.70
CA SER A 73 6.69 -5.75 -5.54
C SER A 73 5.75 -6.39 -6.57
N GLY A 74 4.85 -7.27 -6.11
CA GLY A 74 3.92 -7.98 -7.00
C GLY A 74 2.55 -8.29 -6.42
N GLU A 75 2.40 -8.40 -5.10
CA GLU A 75 1.12 -8.71 -4.45
C GLU A 75 0.47 -7.48 -3.81
N SER A 76 -0.87 -7.47 -3.71
CA SER A 76 -1.61 -6.31 -3.18
C SER A 76 -1.30 -5.97 -1.71
N GLY A 77 -0.81 -6.95 -0.94
CA GLY A 77 -0.34 -6.75 0.44
C GLY A 77 0.97 -5.97 0.49
N ASP A 78 1.95 -6.38 -0.32
CA ASP A 78 3.28 -5.75 -0.37
C ASP A 78 3.19 -4.29 -0.83
N ARG A 79 2.36 -4.02 -1.85
CA ARG A 79 2.14 -2.64 -2.33
C ARG A 79 1.54 -1.74 -1.25
N LYS A 80 0.62 -2.27 -0.42
CA LYS A 80 0.05 -1.52 0.70
C LYS A 80 1.10 -1.30 1.79
N GLN A 81 1.92 -2.30 2.08
CA GLN A 81 2.95 -2.21 3.09
C GLN A 81 4.05 -1.22 2.70
N GLU A 82 4.48 -1.22 1.44
CA GLU A 82 5.43 -0.24 0.90
C GLU A 82 4.87 1.18 1.00
N LEU A 83 3.61 1.38 0.60
CA LEU A 83 2.95 2.68 0.74
C LEU A 83 2.84 3.13 2.19
N VAL A 84 2.44 2.24 3.11
CA VAL A 84 2.36 2.56 4.54
C VAL A 84 3.73 2.92 5.10
N ALA A 85 4.77 2.17 4.76
CA ALA A 85 6.13 2.47 5.21
C ALA A 85 6.62 3.81 4.67
N PHE A 86 6.40 4.08 3.38
CA PHE A 86 6.74 5.34 2.74
C PHE A 86 6.02 6.53 3.39
N LEU A 87 4.69 6.43 3.55
CA LEU A 87 3.86 7.48 4.15
C LEU A 87 4.19 7.68 5.63
N ALA A 88 4.49 6.62 6.38
CA ALA A 88 4.86 6.73 7.78
C ALA A 88 6.19 7.47 7.96
N GLN A 89 7.21 7.10 7.18
CA GLN A 89 8.52 7.74 7.23
C GLN A 89 8.41 9.23 6.88
N THR A 90 7.76 9.54 5.77
CA THR A 90 7.61 10.93 5.30
C THR A 90 6.71 11.76 6.21
N SER A 91 5.69 11.16 6.80
CA SER A 91 4.86 11.81 7.83
C SER A 91 5.67 12.15 9.07
N HIS A 92 6.57 11.27 9.52
CA HIS A 92 7.45 11.54 10.66
C HIS A 92 8.39 12.72 10.39
N GLU A 93 9.02 12.76 9.22
CA GLU A 93 9.92 13.86 8.83
C GLU A 93 9.21 15.23 8.78
N THR A 94 7.90 15.23 8.57
CA THR A 94 7.11 16.45 8.35
C THR A 94 6.02 16.67 9.41
N THR A 95 6.09 15.95 10.53
CA THR A 95 5.04 15.99 11.55
C THR A 95 5.02 17.31 12.31
N CYS A 96 3.82 17.79 12.60
CA CYS A 96 3.60 18.80 13.63
C CYS A 96 2.66 18.31 14.75
N GLY A 97 2.45 17.00 14.82
CA GLY A 97 1.64 16.38 15.87
C GLY A 97 2.27 16.52 17.25
N TRP A 98 1.42 16.66 18.26
CA TRP A 98 1.78 16.65 19.67
C TRP A 98 0.91 15.64 20.42
N ALA A 99 1.23 15.36 21.68
CA ALA A 99 0.61 14.28 22.45
C ALA A 99 -0.93 14.36 22.55
N SER A 100 -1.51 15.56 22.45
CA SER A 100 -2.96 15.82 22.57
C SER A 100 -3.54 16.46 21.31
N ALA A 101 -2.93 16.19 20.15
CA ALA A 101 -3.44 16.72 18.88
C ALA A 101 -4.83 16.13 18.56
N PRO A 102 -5.73 16.91 17.93
CA PRO A 102 -6.97 16.38 17.36
C PRO A 102 -6.68 15.14 16.52
N ASP A 103 -7.46 14.07 16.71
CA ASP A 103 -7.30 12.79 16.01
C ASP A 103 -5.94 12.08 16.24
N GLY A 104 -5.20 12.48 17.27
CA GLY A 104 -3.94 11.88 17.69
C GLY A 104 -2.70 12.41 16.94
N PRO A 105 -1.48 12.20 17.46
CA PRO A 105 -0.24 12.75 16.91
C PRO A 105 0.11 12.27 15.49
N TYR A 106 -0.39 11.10 15.09
CA TYR A 106 -0.08 10.49 13.79
C TYR A 106 -0.94 11.00 12.63
N SER A 107 -1.98 11.78 12.93
CA SER A 107 -2.85 12.41 11.93
C SER A 107 -2.29 13.73 11.39
N TRP A 108 -1.09 14.11 11.83
CA TRP A 108 -0.46 15.41 11.59
C TRP A 108 0.86 15.30 10.79
N GLY A 109 1.03 14.21 10.02
CA GLY A 109 2.06 14.11 9.00
C GLY A 109 1.85 15.12 7.86
N TYR A 110 2.87 15.39 7.06
CA TYR A 110 2.83 16.34 5.94
C TYR A 110 2.47 17.78 6.32
N CYS A 111 2.72 18.15 7.57
CA CYS A 111 2.41 19.48 8.08
C CYS A 111 3.49 20.51 7.71
N PHE A 112 4.77 20.13 7.74
CA PHE A 112 5.88 21.00 7.36
C PHE A 112 6.43 20.65 5.97
N ILE A 113 6.70 21.68 5.17
CA ILE A 113 7.30 21.55 3.83
C ILE A 113 8.82 21.80 3.81
N ALA A 114 9.34 22.38 4.88
CA ALA A 114 10.74 22.78 5.02
C ALA A 114 11.18 22.68 6.49
N GLU A 115 12.47 22.44 6.69
CA GLU A 115 13.12 22.38 7.99
C GLU A 115 12.89 23.64 8.81
N ARG A 116 12.57 23.47 10.10
CA ARG A 116 12.31 24.58 11.04
C ARG A 116 13.55 24.98 11.83
N ASN A 117 13.48 26.15 12.46
CA ASN A 117 14.44 26.66 13.45
C ASN A 117 15.84 26.99 12.91
N ASN A 118 15.90 27.96 11.98
CA ASN A 118 17.15 28.51 11.43
C ASN A 118 18.08 27.43 10.86
N PRO A 119 17.66 26.77 9.76
CA PRO A 119 18.38 25.65 9.23
C PRO A 119 19.72 26.10 8.64
N VAL A 120 20.76 25.30 8.84
CA VAL A 120 22.06 25.55 8.24
C VAL A 120 21.98 25.43 6.72
N THR A 121 22.90 26.06 5.99
CA THR A 121 22.91 26.04 4.51
C THR A 121 23.17 24.64 3.92
N PHE A 122 23.66 23.69 4.72
CA PHE A 122 24.08 22.32 4.33
C PHE A 122 24.92 22.29 3.06
N CYS A 123 26.03 23.03 3.10
CA CYS A 123 26.98 23.19 2.01
C CYS A 123 28.40 22.89 2.51
N THR A 124 28.84 21.64 2.37
CA THR A 124 30.13 21.19 2.92
C THR A 124 30.98 20.37 1.95
N SER A 125 30.45 19.99 0.77
CA SER A 125 31.16 19.14 -0.17
C SER A 125 32.17 19.94 -1.02
N PRO A 126 33.46 19.55 -1.03
CA PRO A 126 34.47 20.18 -1.89
C PRO A 126 34.33 19.77 -3.36
N ASP A 127 33.86 18.56 -3.64
CA ASP A 127 33.66 18.05 -5.01
C ASP A 127 32.43 18.67 -5.68
N TRP A 128 31.53 19.24 -4.88
CA TRP A 128 30.24 19.72 -5.32
C TRP A 128 29.95 21.14 -4.82
N PRO A 129 30.50 22.15 -5.51
CA PRO A 129 30.36 23.54 -5.11
C PRO A 129 28.89 23.97 -5.17
N CYS A 130 28.45 24.58 -4.09
CA CYS A 130 27.09 25.08 -3.94
C CYS A 130 26.83 26.24 -4.90
N ALA A 131 25.60 26.31 -5.41
CA ALA A 131 25.18 27.48 -6.16
C ALA A 131 25.15 28.71 -5.24
N SER A 132 25.70 29.83 -5.72
CA SER A 132 25.78 31.07 -4.95
C SER A 132 24.39 31.52 -4.46
N GLY A 133 24.29 31.87 -3.18
CA GLY A 133 23.06 32.31 -2.53
C GLY A 133 21.98 31.24 -2.36
N LYS A 134 22.28 29.95 -2.59
CA LYS A 134 21.33 28.84 -2.38
C LYS A 134 21.55 28.15 -1.04
N GLN A 135 20.46 27.62 -0.50
CA GLN A 135 20.43 26.88 0.78
C GLN A 135 19.81 25.50 0.57
N TYR A 136 20.42 24.49 1.20
CA TYR A 136 20.10 23.06 1.01
C TYR A 136 19.58 22.40 2.29
N TYR A 137 18.79 23.16 3.06
CA TYR A 137 18.03 22.65 4.21
C TYR A 137 16.95 21.66 3.80
N GLY A 138 16.44 20.90 4.77
CA GLY A 138 15.45 19.86 4.58
C GLY A 138 14.22 20.37 3.86
N ARG A 139 13.83 19.72 2.75
CA ARG A 139 12.62 20.07 1.98
C ARG A 139 11.79 18.84 1.63
N GLY A 140 10.49 19.06 1.56
CA GLY A 140 9.52 18.09 1.09
C GLY A 140 9.28 16.92 2.06
N PRO A 141 8.54 15.89 1.61
CA PRO A 141 8.10 14.78 2.45
C PRO A 141 9.23 13.98 3.10
N ILE A 142 10.39 13.89 2.45
CA ILE A 142 11.55 13.14 2.98
C ILE A 142 12.65 14.07 3.51
N GLN A 143 12.34 15.36 3.70
CA GLN A 143 13.27 16.38 4.21
C GLN A 143 14.68 16.26 3.61
N ILE A 144 14.79 16.24 2.27
CA ILE A 144 16.09 16.10 1.59
C ILE A 144 16.99 17.25 2.02
N THR A 145 18.13 16.91 2.61
CA THR A 145 19.20 17.83 3.03
C THR A 145 20.44 17.60 2.17
N GLN A 146 21.35 18.56 2.15
CA GLN A 146 22.65 18.49 1.46
C GLN A 146 22.59 18.47 -0.08
N TYR A 147 23.51 19.21 -0.71
CA TYR A 147 23.59 19.33 -2.16
C TYR A 147 23.77 18.00 -2.92
N ILE A 148 24.54 17.06 -2.34
CA ILE A 148 24.82 15.76 -2.98
C ILE A 148 23.52 14.98 -3.20
N LEU A 149 22.69 14.86 -2.16
CA LEU A 149 21.41 14.16 -2.26
C LEU A 149 20.48 14.87 -3.27
N PHE A 150 20.43 16.21 -3.28
CA PHE A 150 19.65 16.94 -4.30
C PHE A 150 20.04 16.58 -5.73
N LYS A 151 21.34 16.37 -6.01
CA LYS A 151 21.79 15.93 -7.32
C LYS A 151 21.46 14.48 -7.61
N ASP A 152 21.67 13.56 -6.67
CA ASP A 152 21.39 12.15 -6.89
C ASP A 152 19.90 11.91 -7.12
N TYR A 153 19.02 12.59 -6.38
CA TYR A 153 17.57 12.57 -6.63
C TYR A 153 17.20 13.21 -7.97
N PHE A 154 17.85 14.31 -8.37
CA PHE A 154 17.64 14.90 -9.70
C PHE A 154 18.14 13.98 -10.82
N ILE A 155 19.25 13.28 -10.62
CA ILE A 155 19.77 12.28 -11.56
C ILE A 155 18.80 11.09 -11.66
N ILE A 156 18.23 10.62 -10.55
CA ILE A 156 17.20 9.57 -10.56
C ILE A 156 15.94 10.04 -11.31
N LEU A 157 15.46 11.28 -11.07
CA LEU A 157 14.32 11.86 -11.78
C LEU A 157 14.59 12.00 -13.29
N VAL A 158 15.76 12.51 -13.68
CA VAL A 158 16.14 12.67 -15.10
C VAL A 158 16.36 11.31 -15.80
N THR A 159 16.71 10.27 -15.05
CA THR A 159 16.85 8.91 -15.59
C THR A 159 15.49 8.23 -15.79
N LEU A 160 14.49 8.52 -14.96
CA LEU A 160 13.12 8.00 -15.09
C LEU A 160 12.31 8.68 -16.21
N GLU A 161 12.64 9.91 -16.61
CA GLU A 161 12.03 10.58 -17.78
C GLU A 161 12.61 10.13 -19.13
N ARG A 162 13.62 9.25 -19.13
CA ARG A 162 14.30 8.74 -20.33
C ARG A 162 14.09 7.25 -20.61
N THR A 163 13.07 6.64 -20.01
CA THR A 163 12.55 5.30 -20.35
C THR A 163 11.10 5.42 -20.76
#